data_AF-A0A5D3BUA3-F1
#
_entry.id   AF-A0A5D3BUA3-F1
#
_cell.length_a   1.000
_cell.length_b   1.000
_cell.length_c   1.000
_cell.angle_alpha   90.00
_cell.angle_beta   90.00
_cell.angle_gamma   90.00
#
_symmetry.space_group_name_H-M   'P 1'
#
loop_
_entity.id
_entity.type
_entity.pdbx_description
1 polymer ?
#
loop_
_entity_poly.entity_id
_entity_poly.type
_entity_poly.pdbx_seq_one_letter_code
_entity_poly.pdbx_strand_id
1 'polypeptide(L)'
;MSLEITKPSAYPIKTIVILVQENRSFDHMLGWMKTLNPQIDGVTNQTQFSNPISTSHPNSQSIPFGNASAFVDPDPGHSIQDIYEQVFAHPWSDDLHPLPPPTMQGFAQNAERIQKGMSATVMNGFKPEAVPVFKELVAEFGVCDRWFASVPASTQPNRLFLHSATSFGLTSNDTKQLMEGVPQKTIFESLEEEGFSFGIYYQYFPATLFYR
;
A
#
# COMPACT_ATOMS: atom_id res chain seq x y z
N MET A 1 40.80 -3.03 -31.93
CA MET A 1 40.90 -3.14 -30.46
C MET A 1 40.27 -1.88 -29.90
N SER A 2 38.96 -1.90 -29.72
CA SER A 2 38.16 -0.75 -29.32
C SER A 2 38.12 -0.74 -27.79
N LEU A 3 38.73 0.27 -27.18
CA LEU A 3 38.62 0.51 -25.74
C LEU A 3 37.22 1.06 -25.46
N GLU A 4 36.34 0.23 -24.93
CA GLU A 4 35.13 0.69 -24.25
C GLU A 4 35.54 1.42 -22.98
N ILE A 5 35.50 2.75 -23.04
CA ILE A 5 35.58 3.59 -21.86
C ILE A 5 34.22 3.49 -21.18
N THR A 6 34.10 2.60 -20.20
CA THR A 6 32.98 2.62 -19.25
C THR A 6 33.05 3.95 -18.50
N LYS A 7 32.16 4.89 -18.84
CA LYS A 7 31.99 6.12 -18.07
C LYS A 7 31.68 5.72 -16.62
N PRO A 8 32.45 6.19 -15.62
CA PRO A 8 32.05 6.01 -14.24
C PRO A 8 30.69 6.69 -14.07
N SER A 9 29.68 5.92 -13.65
CA SER A 9 28.34 6.46 -13.42
C SER A 9 28.45 7.67 -12.46
N ALA A 10 27.91 8.82 -12.87
CA ALA A 10 28.03 10.09 -12.15
C ALA A 10 27.29 10.12 -10.80
N TYR A 11 26.55 9.05 -10.48
CA TYR A 11 25.73 8.97 -9.28
C TYR A 11 26.46 8.24 -8.16
N PRO A 12 26.41 8.74 -6.91
CA PRO A 12 27.03 8.06 -5.78
C PRO A 12 26.35 6.73 -5.44
N ILE A 13 25.07 6.56 -5.79
CA ILE A 13 24.32 5.32 -5.58
C ILE A 13 24.63 4.32 -6.71
N LYS A 14 25.14 3.14 -6.34
CA LYS A 14 25.48 2.06 -7.28
C LYS A 14 24.57 0.85 -7.20
N THR A 15 23.85 0.70 -6.10
CA THR A 15 22.96 -0.43 -5.84
C THR A 15 21.69 0.09 -5.19
N ILE A 16 20.55 -0.37 -5.69
CA ILE A 16 19.24 -0.07 -5.14
C ILE A 16 18.64 -1.40 -4.70
N VAL A 17 18.23 -1.47 -3.43
CA VAL A 17 17.51 -2.62 -2.89
C VAL A 17 16.07 -2.19 -2.62
N ILE A 18 15.11 -2.89 -3.22
CA ILE A 18 13.69 -2.62 -3.06
C ILE A 18 13.09 -3.74 -2.23
N LEU A 19 12.74 -3.44 -0.97
CA LEU A 19 11.99 -4.36 -0.11
C LEU A 19 10.49 -4.10 -0.29
N VAL A 20 9.79 -5.06 -0.89
CA VAL A 20 8.35 -4.97 -1.12
C VAL A 20 7.63 -5.72 -0.01
N GLN A 21 6.84 -4.98 0.77
CA GLN A 21 6.01 -5.53 1.85
C GLN A 21 4.55 -5.66 1.39
N GLU A 22 3.70 -6.24 2.23
CA GLU A 22 2.32 -6.61 1.86
C GLU A 22 1.29 -6.05 2.86
N ASN A 23 0.14 -5.60 2.33
CA ASN A 23 -1.11 -5.31 3.03
C ASN A 23 -1.00 -4.45 4.30
N ARG A 24 -0.27 -3.33 4.24
CA ARG A 24 -0.20 -2.35 5.34
C ARG A 24 -0.31 -0.93 4.82
N SER A 25 -1.19 -0.13 5.42
CA SER A 25 -1.34 1.30 5.10
C SER A 25 -0.28 2.13 5.83
N PHE A 26 -0.10 3.38 5.37
CA PHE A 26 0.79 4.34 6.04
C PHE A 26 0.39 4.56 7.50
N ASP A 27 -0.88 4.88 7.76
CA ASP A 27 -1.37 5.15 9.13
C ASP A 27 -1.22 3.95 10.05
N HIS A 28 -1.41 2.73 9.52
CA HIS A 28 -1.26 1.50 10.30
C HIS A 28 0.17 1.30 10.79
N MET A 29 1.18 1.59 9.98
CA MET A 29 2.59 1.37 10.34
C MET A 29 3.27 2.58 10.95
N LEU A 30 3.03 3.77 10.38
CA LEU A 30 3.78 5.00 10.63
C LEU A 30 2.93 6.15 11.17
N GLY A 31 1.60 6.01 11.25
CA GLY A 31 0.69 7.09 11.66
C GLY A 31 1.00 7.68 13.05
N TRP A 32 1.57 6.88 13.96
CA TRP A 32 1.95 7.32 15.31
C TRP A 32 3.40 7.78 15.46
N MET A 33 4.16 7.82 14.37
CA MET A 33 5.59 8.18 14.38
C MET A 33 5.82 9.70 14.43
N LYS A 34 4.76 10.52 14.38
CA LYS A 34 4.87 11.99 14.42
C LYS A 34 5.53 12.53 15.69
N THR A 35 5.41 11.79 16.80
CA THR A 35 6.10 12.12 18.05
C THR A 35 7.62 11.90 17.98
N LEU A 36 8.08 11.02 17.09
CA LEU A 36 9.48 10.74 16.82
C LEU A 36 10.05 11.67 15.73
N ASN A 37 9.30 11.84 14.65
CA ASN A 37 9.64 12.74 13.56
C ASN A 37 8.46 13.69 13.28
N PRO A 38 8.50 14.95 13.76
CA PRO A 38 7.40 15.92 13.60
C PRO A 38 7.05 16.28 12.15
N GLN A 39 7.91 15.96 11.18
CA GLN A 39 7.67 16.20 9.76
C GLN A 39 6.69 15.20 9.15
N ILE A 40 6.46 14.04 9.80
CA ILE A 40 5.53 13.03 9.32
C ILE A 40 4.08 13.55 9.38
N ASP A 41 3.35 13.34 8.28
CA ASP A 41 1.89 13.49 8.22
C ASP A 41 1.17 12.36 8.98
N GLY A 42 1.23 12.44 10.31
CA GLY A 42 0.59 11.49 11.24
C GLY A 42 -0.18 12.17 12.37
N VAL A 43 -0.52 11.37 13.38
CA VAL A 43 -1.32 11.77 14.56
C VAL A 43 -0.47 11.82 15.83
N THR A 44 -0.92 12.64 16.78
CA THR A 44 -0.32 12.74 18.13
C THR A 44 -1.29 12.38 19.25
N ASN A 45 -2.59 12.28 18.95
CA ASN A 45 -3.63 11.93 19.91
C ASN A 45 -4.73 11.12 19.21
N GLN A 46 -5.42 10.27 19.99
CA GLN A 46 -6.40 9.31 19.47
C GLN A 46 -7.74 9.95 19.10
N THR A 47 -7.93 11.23 19.43
CA THR A 47 -9.20 11.94 19.22
C THR A 47 -9.20 12.78 17.94
N GLN A 48 -8.10 12.77 17.18
CA GLN A 48 -7.95 13.63 16.00
C GLN A 48 -8.84 13.17 14.84
N PHE A 49 -9.00 11.85 14.65
CA PHE A 49 -9.77 11.26 13.56
C PHE A 49 -10.59 10.06 14.04
N SER A 50 -11.74 9.83 13.41
CA SER A 50 -12.64 8.72 13.70
C SER A 50 -13.49 8.39 12.49
N ASN A 51 -13.92 7.14 12.36
CA ASN A 51 -14.91 6.72 11.37
C ASN A 51 -16.19 6.22 12.06
N PRO A 52 -17.37 6.52 11.52
CA PRO A 52 -18.61 5.89 11.98
C PRO A 52 -18.64 4.41 11.59
N ILE A 53 -19.20 3.56 12.45
CA ILE A 53 -19.50 2.15 12.13
C ILE A 53 -20.48 2.03 10.95
N SER A 54 -21.27 3.06 10.70
CA SER A 54 -22.22 3.12 9.60
C SER A 54 -22.40 4.57 9.16
N THR A 55 -22.22 4.83 7.88
CA THR A 55 -22.28 6.16 7.27
C THR A 55 -23.70 6.56 6.90
N SER A 56 -24.62 5.60 6.84
CA SER A 56 -26.06 5.81 6.58
C SER A 56 -26.88 6.15 7.83
N HIS A 57 -26.31 5.99 9.03
CA HIS A 57 -26.98 6.26 10.30
C HIS A 57 -26.42 7.51 10.98
N PRO A 58 -27.19 8.62 11.11
CA PRO A 58 -26.69 9.90 11.65
C PRO A 58 -26.09 9.84 13.07
N ASN A 59 -26.54 8.90 13.89
CA ASN A 59 -26.08 8.71 15.27
C ASN A 59 -25.25 7.42 15.44
N SER A 60 -24.62 6.96 14.35
CA SER A 60 -23.78 5.77 14.40
C SER A 60 -22.60 5.98 15.36
N GLN A 61 -22.30 4.96 16.14
CA GLN A 61 -21.11 4.97 16.98
C GLN A 61 -19.87 5.18 16.11
N SER A 62 -19.00 6.10 16.52
CA SER A 62 -17.73 6.34 15.86
C SER A 62 -16.60 5.62 16.59
N ILE A 63 -15.67 5.07 15.81
CA ILE A 63 -14.44 4.46 16.31
C ILE A 63 -13.29 5.45 16.07
N PRO A 64 -12.64 5.94 17.13
CA PRO A 64 -11.46 6.78 16.99
C PRO A 64 -10.27 5.99 16.43
N PHE A 65 -9.39 6.66 15.70
CA PHE A 65 -8.12 6.06 15.30
C PHE A 65 -7.20 5.92 16.52
N GLY A 66 -6.96 4.67 16.93
CA GLY A 66 -6.17 4.33 18.11
C GLY A 66 -4.76 3.83 17.78
N ASN A 67 -4.07 3.33 18.80
CA ASN A 67 -2.69 2.81 18.70
C ASN A 67 -2.52 1.39 19.27
N ALA A 68 -3.57 0.58 19.16
CA ALA A 68 -3.65 -0.76 19.74
C ALA A 68 -3.42 -1.89 18.72
N SER A 69 -2.81 -1.62 17.55
CA SER A 69 -2.50 -2.66 16.57
C SER A 69 -1.58 -3.74 17.13
N ALA A 70 -1.80 -4.97 16.71
CA ALA A 70 -1.06 -6.14 17.17
C ALA A 70 -0.47 -6.92 15.99
N PHE A 71 0.47 -7.84 16.27
CA PHE A 71 1.13 -8.62 15.22
C PHE A 71 0.19 -9.60 14.50
N VAL A 72 -0.96 -9.93 15.08
CA VAL A 72 -2.00 -10.79 14.50
C VAL A 72 -3.24 -9.93 14.28
N ASP A 73 -3.31 -9.32 13.10
CA ASP A 73 -4.43 -8.48 12.68
C ASP A 73 -5.21 -9.18 11.56
N PRO A 74 -6.54 -8.95 11.46
CA PRO A 74 -7.35 -9.46 10.37
C PRO A 74 -6.88 -8.89 9.03
N ASP A 75 -7.27 -9.55 7.93
CA ASP A 75 -7.04 -9.06 6.56
C ASP A 75 -8.27 -8.25 6.12
N PRO A 76 -8.26 -6.91 6.24
CA PRO A 76 -9.38 -6.09 5.79
C PRO A 76 -9.52 -6.13 4.27
N GLY A 77 -10.69 -5.71 3.80
CA GLY A 77 -10.99 -5.62 2.38
C GLY A 77 -10.00 -4.72 1.66
N HIS A 78 -9.41 -5.26 0.58
CA HIS A 78 -8.41 -4.57 -0.23
C HIS A 78 -8.66 -4.82 -1.73
N SER A 79 -9.91 -5.11 -2.08
CA SER A 79 -10.40 -5.07 -3.46
C SER A 79 -10.70 -3.62 -3.86
N ILE A 80 -10.87 -3.37 -5.17
CA ILE A 80 -11.29 -2.04 -5.65
C ILE A 80 -12.65 -1.63 -5.05
N GLN A 81 -13.55 -2.59 -4.84
CA GLN A 81 -14.86 -2.37 -4.24
C GLN A 81 -14.75 -1.98 -2.77
N ASP A 82 -13.87 -2.64 -2.01
CA ASP A 82 -13.63 -2.32 -0.61
C ASP A 82 -12.96 -0.94 -0.48
N ILE A 83 -11.93 -0.68 -1.27
CA ILE A 83 -11.20 0.59 -1.26
C ILE A 83 -12.13 1.75 -1.63
N TYR A 84 -13.03 1.55 -2.60
CA TYR A 84 -14.06 2.52 -2.93
C TYR A 84 -14.93 2.84 -1.73
N GLU A 85 -15.48 1.83 -1.06
CA GLU A 85 -16.32 2.03 0.13
C GLU A 85 -15.57 2.78 1.23
N GLN A 86 -14.31 2.42 1.48
CA GLN A 86 -13.45 3.06 2.46
C GLN A 86 -13.24 4.56 2.19
N VAL A 87 -12.89 4.92 0.94
CA VAL A 87 -12.59 6.29 0.53
C VAL A 87 -13.85 7.15 0.44
N PHE A 88 -14.91 6.59 -0.15
CA PHE A 88 -16.10 7.35 -0.50
C PHE A 88 -17.21 7.26 0.55
N ALA A 89 -17.12 6.35 1.52
CA ALA A 89 -18.16 6.10 2.52
C ALA A 89 -19.51 5.65 1.91
N HIS A 90 -19.47 5.11 0.69
CA HIS A 90 -20.64 4.64 -0.08
C HIS A 90 -20.39 3.19 -0.55
N PRO A 91 -21.37 2.29 -0.47
CA PRO A 91 -21.24 0.95 -1.03
C PRO A 91 -20.97 1.00 -2.54
N TRP A 92 -20.24 0.02 -3.05
CA TRP A 92 -20.00 -0.14 -4.48
C TRP A 92 -21.31 -0.43 -5.24
N SER A 93 -21.48 0.17 -6.42
CA SER A 93 -22.60 -0.06 -7.35
C SER A 93 -22.11 -0.17 -8.80
N ASP A 94 -22.96 -0.69 -9.69
CA ASP A 94 -22.62 -0.85 -11.12
C ASP A 94 -22.49 0.50 -11.85
N ASP A 95 -23.18 1.53 -11.36
CA ASP A 95 -23.01 2.92 -11.78
C ASP A 95 -22.38 3.72 -10.63
N LEU A 96 -21.18 4.25 -10.88
CA LEU A 96 -20.40 5.01 -9.91
C LEU A 96 -20.41 6.52 -10.20
N HIS A 97 -21.13 6.97 -11.25
CA HIS A 97 -21.12 8.36 -11.69
C HIS A 97 -22.40 9.11 -11.29
N PRO A 98 -22.27 10.34 -10.74
CA PRO A 98 -21.03 11.00 -10.33
C PRO A 98 -20.42 10.34 -9.09
N LEU A 99 -19.09 10.38 -8.96
CA LEU A 99 -18.43 9.92 -7.75
C LEU A 99 -18.84 10.82 -6.56
N PRO A 100 -19.22 10.24 -5.41
CA PRO A 100 -19.46 11.02 -4.20
C PRO A 100 -18.15 11.67 -3.70
N PRO A 101 -18.21 12.64 -2.78
CA PRO A 101 -17.01 13.19 -2.17
C PRO A 101 -16.17 12.12 -1.44
N PRO A 102 -14.84 12.09 -1.60
CA PRO A 102 -13.97 11.14 -0.91
C PRO A 102 -13.76 11.56 0.56
N THR A 103 -14.73 11.21 1.42
CA THR A 103 -14.74 11.65 2.82
C THR A 103 -13.77 10.88 3.73
N MET A 104 -13.26 9.72 3.28
CA MET A 104 -12.45 8.79 4.09
C MET A 104 -13.19 8.26 5.34
N GLN A 105 -14.53 8.24 5.30
CA GLN A 105 -15.38 7.84 6.44
C GLN A 105 -15.89 6.39 6.39
N GLY A 106 -15.43 5.58 5.42
CA GLY A 106 -15.96 4.24 5.18
C GLY A 106 -15.14 3.07 5.74
N PHE A 107 -13.98 3.31 6.35
CA PHE A 107 -13.08 2.24 6.83
C PHE A 107 -13.72 1.37 7.91
N ALA A 108 -14.32 1.99 8.93
CA ALA A 108 -14.98 1.24 9.99
C ALA A 108 -16.22 0.49 9.47
N GLN A 109 -17.02 1.11 8.60
CA GLN A 109 -18.18 0.46 7.98
C GLN A 109 -17.77 -0.75 7.13
N ASN A 110 -16.79 -0.59 6.25
CA ASN A 110 -16.29 -1.66 5.39
C ASN A 110 -15.78 -2.84 6.23
N ALA A 111 -15.01 -2.55 7.29
CA ALA A 111 -14.52 -3.57 8.22
C ALA A 111 -15.67 -4.33 8.92
N GLU A 112 -16.69 -3.62 9.43
CA GLU A 112 -17.85 -4.25 10.09
C GLU A 112 -18.69 -5.11 9.14
N ARG A 113 -18.76 -4.73 7.85
CA ARG A 113 -19.43 -5.53 6.82
C ARG A 113 -18.70 -6.85 6.57
N ILE A 114 -17.37 -6.84 6.61
CA ILE A 114 -16.54 -8.05 6.41
C ILE A 114 -16.64 -8.96 7.62
N GLN A 115 -16.44 -8.41 8.82
CA GLN A 115 -16.56 -9.14 10.07
C GLN A 115 -16.98 -8.20 11.20
N LYS A 116 -18.05 -8.57 11.90
CA LYS A 116 -18.53 -7.83 13.06
C LYS A 116 -17.42 -7.66 14.11
N GLY A 117 -17.20 -6.43 14.54
CA GLY A 117 -16.16 -6.04 15.50
C GLY A 117 -14.79 -5.75 14.89
N MET A 118 -14.59 -5.98 13.58
CA MET A 118 -13.30 -5.75 12.92
C MET A 118 -12.92 -4.27 12.87
N SER A 119 -13.88 -3.34 12.94
CA SER A 119 -13.57 -1.91 12.98
C SER A 119 -12.69 -1.52 14.16
N ALA A 120 -12.85 -2.21 15.30
CA ALA A 120 -12.02 -2.00 16.49
C ALA A 120 -10.55 -2.39 16.27
N THR A 121 -10.25 -3.24 15.27
CA THR A 121 -8.87 -3.59 14.92
C THR A 121 -8.35 -2.71 13.79
N VAL A 122 -9.13 -2.50 12.72
CA VAL A 122 -8.72 -1.73 11.53
C VAL A 122 -8.48 -0.25 11.84
N MET A 123 -9.22 0.32 12.79
CA MET A 123 -9.05 1.71 13.22
C MET A 123 -7.91 1.89 14.23
N ASN A 124 -6.81 1.15 14.10
CA ASN A 124 -5.62 1.31 14.92
C ASN A 124 -4.34 1.31 14.08
N GLY A 125 -3.32 2.01 14.58
CA GLY A 125 -1.94 1.91 14.11
C GLY A 125 -0.99 1.36 15.17
N PHE A 126 0.24 1.03 14.77
CA PHE A 126 1.29 0.64 15.69
C PHE A 126 1.92 1.85 16.38
N LYS A 127 2.18 1.72 17.68
CA LYS A 127 3.13 2.62 18.37
C LYS A 127 4.56 2.35 17.90
N PRO A 128 5.46 3.35 17.95
CA PRO A 128 6.87 3.15 17.60
C PRO A 128 7.51 1.95 18.30
N GLU A 129 7.18 1.72 19.58
CA GLU A 129 7.76 0.63 20.38
C GLU A 129 7.32 -0.77 19.94
N ALA A 130 6.17 -0.87 19.26
CA ALA A 130 5.66 -2.15 18.75
C ALA A 130 6.32 -2.56 17.43
N VAL A 131 6.92 -1.61 16.70
CA VAL A 131 7.60 -1.84 15.42
C VAL A 131 9.01 -1.24 15.46
N PRO A 132 9.91 -1.75 16.33
CA PRO A 132 11.18 -1.11 16.64
C PRO A 132 12.08 -0.91 15.42
N VAL A 133 12.05 -1.80 14.43
CA VAL A 133 12.81 -1.62 13.19
C VAL A 133 12.33 -0.40 12.41
N PHE A 134 11.02 -0.20 12.28
CA PHE A 134 10.46 0.98 11.60
C PHE A 134 10.72 2.26 12.39
N LYS A 135 10.68 2.19 13.72
CA LYS A 135 11.05 3.31 14.59
C LYS A 135 12.47 3.81 14.25
N GLU A 136 13.46 2.92 14.20
CA GLU A 136 14.84 3.31 13.87
C GLU A 136 14.95 3.83 12.42
N LEU A 137 14.27 3.20 11.46
CA LEU A 137 14.28 3.66 10.07
C LEU A 137 13.71 5.08 9.91
N VAL A 138 12.63 5.40 10.62
CA VAL A 138 12.01 6.74 10.62
C VAL A 138 12.91 7.79 11.27
N ALA A 139 13.67 7.41 12.30
CA ALA A 139 14.57 8.32 13.00
C ALA A 139 15.81 8.69 12.15
N GLU A 140 16.33 7.72 11.39
CA GLU A 140 17.64 7.84 10.74
C GLU A 140 17.58 8.08 9.22
N PHE A 141 16.43 7.85 8.58
CA PHE A 141 16.28 7.94 7.12
C PHE A 141 15.10 8.80 6.67
N GLY A 142 15.10 9.14 5.38
CA GLY A 142 14.00 9.86 4.75
C GLY A 142 12.73 9.00 4.63
N VAL A 143 11.59 9.60 4.92
CA VAL A 143 10.26 8.98 4.79
C VAL A 143 9.47 9.71 3.72
N CYS A 144 8.88 8.95 2.79
CA CYS A 144 7.89 9.46 1.84
C CYS A 144 6.49 9.24 2.42
N ASP A 145 5.90 10.24 3.07
CA ASP A 145 4.57 10.18 3.71
C ASP A 145 3.41 10.54 2.79
N ARG A 146 3.70 10.81 1.50
CA ARG A 146 2.72 10.98 0.42
C ARG A 146 3.00 10.04 -0.75
N TRP A 147 3.34 8.79 -0.42
CA TRP A 147 3.57 7.71 -1.39
C TRP A 147 2.34 6.81 -1.49
N PHE A 148 1.67 6.82 -2.64
CA PHE A 148 0.42 6.09 -2.86
C PHE A 148 0.62 4.88 -3.79
N ALA A 149 -0.24 3.88 -3.63
CA ALA A 149 -0.37 2.79 -4.59
C ALA A 149 -0.75 3.37 -5.97
N SER A 150 -0.24 2.75 -7.05
CA SER A 150 -0.49 3.24 -8.41
C SER A 150 -1.95 3.07 -8.84
N VAL A 151 -2.64 2.07 -8.28
CA VAL A 151 -4.06 1.79 -8.55
C VAL A 151 -4.75 1.30 -7.27
N PRO A 152 -6.01 1.71 -6.99
CA PRO A 152 -6.80 1.22 -5.86
C PRO A 152 -7.28 -0.22 -6.14
N ALA A 153 -6.36 -1.17 -6.07
CA ALA A 153 -6.59 -2.57 -6.36
C ALA A 153 -5.75 -3.47 -5.45
N SER A 154 -5.99 -4.78 -5.55
CA SER A 154 -5.28 -5.80 -4.78
C SER A 154 -3.78 -5.90 -5.13
N THR A 155 -3.10 -6.85 -4.50
CA THR A 155 -1.65 -7.03 -4.56
C THR A 155 -1.06 -7.07 -5.97
N GLN A 156 -1.59 -7.90 -6.87
CA GLN A 156 -0.93 -8.19 -8.15
C GLN A 156 -0.92 -6.98 -9.09
N PRO A 157 -2.03 -6.23 -9.31
CA PRO A 157 -1.98 -4.99 -10.08
C PRO A 157 -0.89 -4.01 -9.62
N ASN A 158 -0.72 -3.82 -8.31
CA ASN A 158 0.30 -2.90 -7.79
C ASN A 158 1.74 -3.47 -7.90
N ARG A 159 1.92 -4.79 -7.78
CA ARG A 159 3.22 -5.42 -8.10
C ARG A 159 3.57 -5.26 -9.59
N LEU A 160 2.59 -5.36 -10.48
CA LEU A 160 2.81 -5.10 -11.90
C LEU A 160 3.24 -3.65 -12.16
N PHE A 161 2.60 -2.67 -11.52
CA PHE A 161 3.04 -1.27 -11.58
C PHE A 161 4.47 -1.08 -11.10
N LEU A 162 4.86 -1.74 -10.00
CA LEU A 162 6.23 -1.64 -9.47
C LEU A 162 7.28 -2.09 -10.49
N HIS A 163 7.02 -3.15 -11.25
CA HIS A 163 8.00 -3.71 -12.17
C HIS A 163 7.91 -3.17 -13.60
N SER A 164 6.73 -2.71 -14.04
CA SER A 164 6.48 -2.33 -15.44
C SER A 164 5.74 -1.02 -15.65
N ALA A 165 5.50 -0.24 -14.59
CA ALA A 165 4.77 1.04 -14.63
C ALA A 165 3.33 0.96 -15.19
N THR A 166 2.76 -0.25 -15.29
CA THR A 166 1.37 -0.52 -15.69
C THR A 166 0.91 -1.87 -15.15
N SER A 167 -0.39 -2.03 -14.90
CA SER A 167 -1.02 -3.30 -14.55
C SER A 167 -1.61 -4.04 -15.76
N PHE A 168 -1.44 -3.53 -16.98
CA PHE A 168 -2.08 -4.07 -18.19
C PHE A 168 -3.62 -4.15 -18.08
N GLY A 169 -4.21 -3.22 -17.33
CA GLY A 169 -5.66 -3.16 -17.11
C GLY A 169 -6.18 -4.10 -16.03
N LEU A 170 -5.33 -4.91 -15.39
CA LEU A 170 -5.75 -5.73 -14.26
C LEU A 170 -6.13 -4.84 -13.06
N THR A 171 -7.28 -5.16 -12.46
CA THR A 171 -7.86 -4.47 -11.29
C THR A 171 -8.01 -5.39 -10.08
N SER A 172 -7.64 -6.67 -10.20
CA SER A 172 -7.73 -7.67 -9.14
C SER A 172 -6.68 -8.77 -9.32
N ASN A 173 -6.59 -9.69 -8.36
CA ASN A 173 -5.72 -10.86 -8.39
C ASN A 173 -6.29 -12.00 -9.27
N ASP A 174 -6.74 -11.71 -10.50
CA ASP A 174 -7.31 -12.70 -11.42
C ASP A 174 -6.25 -13.74 -11.81
N THR A 175 -6.34 -14.94 -11.23
CA THR A 175 -5.37 -16.01 -11.43
C THR A 175 -5.30 -16.48 -12.88
N LYS A 176 -6.43 -16.48 -13.61
CA LYS A 176 -6.46 -16.92 -15.01
C LYS A 176 -5.70 -15.94 -15.89
N GLN A 177 -5.98 -14.65 -15.76
CA GLN A 177 -5.28 -13.61 -16.53
C GLN A 177 -3.79 -13.57 -16.19
N LEU A 178 -3.43 -13.70 -14.91
CA LEU A 178 -2.02 -13.77 -14.50
C LEU A 178 -1.29 -14.99 -15.09
N MET A 179 -1.96 -16.14 -15.19
CA MET A 179 -1.40 -17.33 -15.84
C MET A 179 -1.29 -17.22 -17.37
N GLU A 180 -2.17 -16.46 -18.02
CA GLU A 180 -2.06 -16.14 -19.45
C GLU A 180 -0.82 -15.27 -19.71
N GLY A 181 -0.47 -14.43 -18.73
CA GLY A 181 0.70 -13.58 -18.72
C GLY A 181 0.41 -12.17 -19.22
N VAL A 182 1.32 -11.25 -18.95
CA VAL A 182 1.18 -9.84 -19.29
C VAL A 182 2.36 -9.40 -20.19
N PRO A 183 2.13 -8.66 -21.29
CA PRO A 183 3.11 -8.49 -22.35
C PRO A 183 4.04 -7.28 -22.18
N GLN A 184 3.88 -6.52 -21.09
CA GLN A 184 4.63 -5.29 -20.91
C GLN A 184 6.07 -5.55 -20.47
N LYS A 185 6.97 -4.75 -21.02
CA LYS A 185 8.38 -4.72 -20.62
C LYS A 185 8.55 -4.29 -19.17
N THR A 186 9.44 -4.97 -18.47
CA THR A 186 9.82 -4.70 -17.09
C THR A 186 11.07 -3.82 -16.99
N ILE A 187 11.26 -3.21 -15.82
CA ILE A 187 12.51 -2.54 -15.46
C ILE A 187 13.71 -3.49 -15.53
N PHE A 188 13.52 -4.79 -15.30
CA PHE A 188 14.59 -5.78 -15.31
C PHE A 188 15.12 -6.03 -16.72
N GLU A 189 14.24 -6.13 -17.71
CA GLU A 189 14.63 -6.18 -19.13
C GLU A 189 15.36 -4.89 -19.54
N SER A 190 14.86 -3.72 -19.10
CA SER A 190 15.57 -2.45 -19.33
C SER A 190 16.96 -2.41 -18.69
N LEU A 191 17.13 -3.00 -17.50
CA LEU A 191 18.44 -3.09 -16.85
C LEU A 191 19.38 -4.03 -17.62
N GLU A 192 18.88 -5.20 -18.06
CA GLU A 192 19.67 -6.17 -18.83
C GLU A 192 20.14 -5.60 -20.18
N GLU A 193 19.25 -4.96 -20.93
CA GLU A 193 19.58 -4.35 -22.23
C GLU A 193 20.65 -3.27 -22.12
N GLU A 194 20.69 -2.55 -21.00
CA GLU A 194 21.69 -1.52 -20.70
C GLU A 194 22.95 -2.09 -19.99
N GLY A 195 23.05 -3.42 -19.87
CA GLY A 195 24.21 -4.10 -19.30
C GLY A 195 24.32 -4.01 -17.77
N PHE A 196 23.24 -3.67 -17.06
CA PHE A 196 23.18 -3.66 -15.60
C PHE A 196 22.75 -5.00 -15.02
N SER A 197 23.34 -5.37 -13.89
CA SER A 197 22.95 -6.56 -13.13
C SER A 197 21.73 -6.28 -12.23
N PHE A 198 20.83 -7.26 -12.12
CA PHE A 198 19.78 -7.25 -11.11
C PHE A 198 19.63 -8.63 -10.46
N GLY A 199 18.93 -8.68 -9.33
CA GLY A 199 18.57 -9.92 -8.64
C GLY A 199 17.14 -9.83 -8.12
N ILE A 200 16.40 -10.92 -8.24
CA ILE A 200 15.03 -11.03 -7.74
C ILE A 200 15.03 -12.06 -6.62
N TYR A 201 14.82 -11.59 -5.40
CA TYR A 201 14.76 -12.42 -4.20
C TYR A 201 13.31 -12.50 -3.74
N TYR A 202 12.81 -13.71 -3.52
CA TYR A 202 11.41 -13.95 -3.20
C TYR A 202 11.26 -15.07 -2.18
N GLN A 203 10.19 -14.99 -1.39
CA GLN A 203 9.79 -16.07 -0.47
C GLN A 203 8.68 -16.96 -1.06
N TYR A 204 7.78 -16.37 -1.83
CA TYR A 204 6.67 -17.03 -2.53
C TYR A 204 6.81 -16.88 -4.04
N PHE A 205 5.85 -17.37 -4.84
CA PHE A 205 5.91 -17.27 -6.29
C PHE A 205 6.24 -15.84 -6.78
N PRO A 206 7.33 -15.64 -7.54
CA PRO A 206 7.75 -14.31 -7.96
C PRO A 206 6.82 -13.75 -9.03
N ALA A 207 6.27 -12.56 -8.77
CA ALA A 207 5.36 -11.88 -9.71
C ALA A 207 6.01 -11.60 -11.07
N THR A 208 7.34 -11.55 -11.12
CA THR A 208 8.12 -11.37 -12.36
C THR A 208 8.03 -12.55 -13.34
N LEU A 209 7.45 -13.69 -12.95
CA LEU A 209 7.17 -14.81 -13.86
C LEU A 209 5.81 -14.70 -14.56
N PHE A 210 5.01 -13.67 -14.27
CA PHE A 210 3.77 -13.39 -15.01
C PHE A 210 4.03 -12.64 -16.32
N TYR A 211 5.23 -12.11 -16.54
CA TYR A 211 5.58 -11.41 -17.79
C TYR A 211 5.90 -12.40 -18.90
N ARG A 212 5.44 -12.14 -20.13
CA ARG A 212 5.61 -13.00 -21.30
C ARG A 212 5.86 -12.23 -22.58
#